data_AF-A0A6I6SDM7-F1
#
_entry.id   AF-A0A6I6SDM7-F1
#
_cell.length_a   1.000
_cell.length_b   1.000
_cell.length_c   1.000
_cell.angle_alpha   90.00
_cell.angle_beta   90.00
_cell.angle_gamma   90.00
#
_symmetry.space_group_name_H-M   'P 1'
#
loop_
_entity.id
_entity.type
_entity.pdbx_description
1 polymer ?
#
loop_
_entity_poly.entity_id
_entity_poly.type
_entity_poly.pdbx_seq_one_letter_code
_entity_poly.pdbx_strand_id
1 'polypeptide(L)' 'MRSGAWRRGGRAGQGPQTVQTRALHRYLRWRNANARHPDVLAAQRRERARIRSEKGIRWGGRARAAAA' A
#
# COMPACT_ATOMS: atom_id res chain seq x y z
N MET A 1 13.64 -7.62 -46.20
CA MET A 1 13.36 -8.41 -44.97
C MET A 1 14.05 -7.70 -43.81
N ARG A 2 13.29 -7.18 -42.82
CA ARG A 2 13.82 -6.37 -41.70
C ARG A 2 14.25 -7.31 -40.56
N SER A 3 15.56 -7.50 -40.41
CA SER A 3 16.12 -8.20 -39.25
C SER A 3 16.30 -7.22 -38.10
N GLY A 4 15.94 -7.69 -36.91
CA GLY A 4 15.72 -6.90 -35.71
C GLY A 4 16.98 -6.27 -35.12
N ALA A 5 16.72 -5.24 -34.33
CA ALA A 5 17.59 -4.80 -33.25
C ALA A 5 16.74 -3.99 -32.28
N TRP A 6 16.13 -4.67 -31.30
CA TRP A 6 15.66 -4.01 -30.08
C TRP A 6 16.89 -3.55 -29.30
N ARG A 7 17.52 -2.48 -29.77
CA ARG A 7 18.59 -1.79 -29.08
C ARG A 7 17.95 -1.22 -27.82
N ARG A 8 18.03 -1.95 -26.71
CA ARG A 8 17.81 -1.41 -25.37
C ARG A 8 18.84 -0.29 -25.18
N GLY A 9 18.42 0.92 -25.53
CA GLY A 9 19.17 2.16 -25.32
C GLY A 9 19.56 2.25 -23.86
N GLY A 10 20.83 2.60 -23.65
CA GLY A 10 21.49 2.59 -22.37
C GLY A 10 20.74 3.35 -21.29
N ARG A 11 20.77 2.80 -20.07
CA ARG A 11 20.47 3.55 -18.85
C ARG A 11 21.59 4.58 -18.65
N ALA A 12 21.47 5.69 -19.36
CA ALA A 12 22.25 6.89 -19.10
C ALA A 12 21.91 7.42 -17.71
N GLY A 13 22.93 7.58 -16.87
CA GLY A 13 22.94 8.47 -15.71
C GLY A 13 21.94 8.15 -14.61
N GLN A 14 22.43 7.52 -13.53
CA GLN A 14 21.83 7.73 -12.22
C GLN A 14 22.09 9.22 -11.88
N GLY A 15 21.21 10.12 -12.30
CA GLY A 15 21.30 11.53 -11.94
C GLY A 15 21.12 11.69 -10.42
N PRO A 16 21.61 12.79 -9.81
CA PRO A 16 21.46 13.05 -8.37
C PRO A 16 20.00 12.96 -7.88
N GLN A 17 19.03 13.10 -8.79
CA GLN A 17 17.60 12.89 -8.53
C GLN A 17 17.30 11.42 -8.18
N THR A 18 17.88 10.45 -8.88
CA THR A 18 17.67 9.00 -8.63
C THR A 18 18.28 8.54 -7.30
N VAL A 19 19.42 9.14 -6.91
CA VAL A 19 20.08 8.90 -5.61
C VAL A 19 19.25 9.50 -4.47
N GLN A 20 18.72 10.71 -4.67
CA GLN A 20 17.77 11.33 -3.73
C GLN A 20 16.48 10.50 -3.58
N THR A 21 15.96 9.92 -4.66
CA THR A 21 14.77 9.05 -4.56
C THR A 21 15.06 7.79 -3.74
N ARG A 22 16.25 7.19 -3.89
CA ARG A 22 16.66 6.01 -3.11
C ARG A 22 16.85 6.33 -1.63
N ALA A 23 17.43 7.49 -1.30
CA ALA A 23 17.58 7.96 0.07
C ALA A 23 16.21 8.23 0.71
N LEU A 24 15.31 8.90 0.00
CA LEU A 24 13.93 9.16 0.43
C LEU A 24 13.15 7.85 0.66
N HIS A 25 13.21 6.91 -0.28
CA HIS A 25 12.55 5.60 -0.12
C HIS A 25 13.12 4.80 1.07
N ARG A 26 14.43 4.87 1.31
CA ARG A 26 15.05 4.24 2.48
C ARG A 26 14.53 4.88 3.78
N TYR A 27 14.47 6.21 3.83
CA TYR A 27 13.96 6.94 4.98
C TYR A 27 12.48 6.65 5.23
N LEU A 28 11.63 6.66 4.19
CA LEU A 28 10.21 6.33 4.31
C LEU A 28 9.98 4.88 4.75
N ARG A 29 10.82 3.94 4.30
CA ARG A 29 10.76 2.54 4.75
C ARG A 29 11.12 2.42 6.23
N TRP A 30 12.21 3.05 6.67
CA TRP A 30 12.60 3.07 8.08
C TRP A 30 11.54 3.75 8.94
N ARG A 31 11.05 4.94 8.55
CA ARG A 31 9.98 5.64 9.26
C ARG A 31 8.71 4.80 9.34
N ASN A 32 8.28 4.15 8.26
CA ASN A 32 7.09 3.30 8.30
C ASN A 32 7.29 2.00 9.09
N ALA A 33 8.52 1.50 9.23
CA ALA A 33 8.81 0.37 10.10
C ALA A 33 8.82 0.79 11.58
N ASN A 34 9.36 1.97 11.89
CA ASN A 34 9.54 2.47 13.26
C ASN A 34 8.33 3.29 13.78
N ALA A 35 7.45 3.79 12.90
CA ALA A 35 6.22 4.49 13.28
C ALA A 35 5.04 3.53 13.52
N ARG A 36 5.24 2.22 13.32
CA ARG A 36 4.20 1.22 13.58
C ARG A 36 4.14 0.97 15.08
N HIS A 37 3.14 1.54 15.73
CA HIS A 37 2.56 0.94 16.92
C HIS A 37 1.62 -0.18 16.44
N PRO A 38 2.09 -1.45 16.40
CA PRO A 38 1.27 -2.56 15.91
C PRO A 38 -0.05 -2.68 16.68
N ASP A 39 -0.05 -2.29 17.95
CA ASP A 39 -1.22 -2.32 18.82
C ASP A 39 -2.27 -1.27 18.44
N VAL A 40 -1.85 -0.08 18.02
CA VAL A 40 -2.78 0.95 17.50
C VAL A 40 -3.41 0.47 16.20
N LEU A 41 -2.63 -0.15 15.32
CA LEU A 41 -3.15 -0.75 14.07
C LEU A 41 -4.05 -1.96 14.32
N ALA A 42 -3.78 -2.74 15.37
CA ALA A 42 -4.63 -3.84 15.81
C ALA A 42 -5.95 -3.30 16.39
N ALA A 43 -5.89 -2.27 17.24
CA ALA A 43 -7.05 -1.58 17.80
C ALA A 43 -7.93 -0.98 16.68
N GLN A 44 -7.33 -0.29 15.71
CA GLN A 44 -8.06 0.31 14.58
C GLN A 44 -8.68 -0.74 13.64
N ARG A 45 -8.11 -1.95 13.57
CA ARG A 45 -8.71 -3.08 12.84
C ARG A 45 -9.88 -3.70 13.60
N ARG A 46 -9.75 -3.85 14.93
CA ARG A 46 -10.83 -4.31 15.82
C ARG A 46 -12.02 -3.35 15.76
N GLU A 47 -11.75 -2.06 15.81
CA GLU A 47 -12.80 -1.03 15.73
C GLU A 47 -13.52 -1.05 14.38
N ARG A 48 -12.80 -1.16 13.27
CA ARG A 48 -13.43 -1.33 11.94
C ARG A 48 -14.23 -2.63 11.80
N ALA A 49 -13.84 -3.69 12.50
CA ALA A 49 -14.61 -4.93 12.54
C ALA A 49 -15.88 -4.77 13.37
N ARG A 50 -15.80 -4.08 14.51
CA ARG A 50 -16.96 -3.72 15.34
C ARG A 50 -17.97 -2.87 14.56
N ILE A 51 -17.51 -1.78 13.95
CA ILE A 51 -18.35 -0.90 13.12
C ILE A 51 -19.02 -1.68 11.97
N ARG A 52 -18.33 -2.64 11.34
CA ARG A 52 -18.93 -3.49 10.31
C ARG A 52 -19.98 -4.46 10.87
N SER A 53 -19.73 -5.03 12.05
CA SER A 53 -20.68 -5.92 12.73
C SER A 53 -21.93 -5.16 13.15
N GLU A 54 -21.77 -3.98 13.74
CA GLU A 54 -22.87 -3.10 14.16
C GLU A 54 -23.69 -2.62 12.96
N LYS A 55 -23.03 -2.21 11.87
CA LYS A 55 -23.73 -1.80 10.64
C LYS A 55 -24.32 -2.99 9.86
N GLY A 56 -23.97 -4.23 10.21
CA GLY A 56 -24.45 -5.44 9.51
C GLY A 56 -24.09 -5.50 8.02
N ILE A 57 -23.03 -4.83 7.59
CA ILE A 57 -22.69 -4.69 6.16
C ILE A 57 -21.85 -5.89 5.72
N ARG A 58 -22.44 -6.75 4.87
CA ARG A 58 -21.70 -7.79 4.15
C ARG A 58 -20.91 -7.17 3.00
N TRP A 59 -19.73 -7.71 2.70
CA TRP A 59 -19.00 -7.38 1.47
C TRP A 59 -19.95 -7.50 0.27
N GLY A 60 -20.13 -6.40 -0.48
CA GLY A 60 -21.15 -6.28 -1.52
C GLY A 60 -22.39 -5.43 -1.16
N GLY A 61 -22.39 -4.71 -0.04
CA GLY A 61 -23.35 -3.62 0.22
C GLY A 61 -24.74 -4.04 0.72
N ARG A 62 -25.01 -5.34 0.89
CA ARG A 62 -26.27 -5.80 1.49
C ARG A 62 -26.18 -5.76 3.02
N ALA A 63 -26.97 -4.86 3.62
CA ALA A 63 -27.22 -4.84 5.05
C ALA A 63 -27.98 -6.11 5.46
N ARG A 64 -27.58 -6.71 6.59
CA ARG A 64 -28.24 -7.89 7.16
C ARG A 64 -29.60 -7.46 7.73
N ALA A 65 -30.70 -7.99 7.19
CA ALA A 65 -32.02 -7.76 7.76
C ALA A 65 -32.07 -8.31 9.19
N ALA A 66 -32.67 -7.56 10.12
CA ALA A 66 -32.94 -8.03 11.47
C ALA A 66 -33.91 -9.21 11.39
N ALA A 67 -33.58 -10.33 12.03
CA ALA A 67 -34.47 -11.47 12.12
C ALA A 67 -35.71 -11.06 12.96
N ALA A 68 -36.90 -11.32 12.42
CA ALA A 68 -38.19 -11.11 13.07
C ALA A 68 -38.49 -12.24 14.07
#